data_AF-A0A1H8GTK9-F1
#
_entry.id   AF-A0A1H8GTK9-F1
#
_cell.length_a   1.000
_cell.length_b   1.000
_cell.length_c   1.000
_cell.angle_alpha   90.00
_cell.angle_beta   90.00
_cell.angle_gamma   90.00
#
_symmetry.space_group_name_H-M   'P 1'
#
loop_
_entity.id
_entity.type
_entity.pdbx_description
1 polymer ?
#
loop_
_entity_poly.entity_id
_entity_poly.type
_entity_poly.pdbx_seq_one_letter_code
_entity_poly.pdbx_strand_id
1 'polypeptide(L)'
;MPKQPAFPGLRDAMKKKQTRREVFLSEMKAVVPWGRLLGLIAPHYPKAGPKGGRPPMPIETMLRVYFLQNWYALSDPMAEE
;
A
#
# COMPACT_ATOMS: atom_id res chain seq x y z
N MET A 1 -33.86 -14.85 32.07
CA MET A 1 -32.97 -13.67 32.15
C MET A 1 -33.06 -12.91 30.83
N PRO A 2 -33.46 -11.62 30.82
CA PRO A 2 -33.47 -10.86 29.58
C PRO A 2 -32.03 -10.57 29.15
N LYS A 3 -31.69 -10.87 27.89
CA LYS A 3 -30.41 -10.51 27.29
C LYS A 3 -30.35 -9.00 27.14
N GLN A 4 -29.41 -8.35 27.83
CA GLN A 4 -29.20 -6.91 27.72
C GLN A 4 -29.02 -6.50 26.24
N PRO A 5 -29.73 -5.49 25.75
CA PRO A 5 -29.49 -4.95 24.42
C PRO A 5 -28.08 -4.33 24.40
N ALA A 6 -27.25 -4.79 23.47
CA ALA A 6 -25.92 -4.26 23.27
C ALA A 6 -25.98 -2.76 22.95
N PHE A 7 -25.12 -1.97 23.61
CA PHE A 7 -25.08 -0.51 23.49
C PHE A 7 -25.03 -0.08 22.01
N PRO A 8 -25.93 0.83 21.55
CA PRO A 8 -26.03 1.23 20.14
C PRO A 8 -24.73 1.73 19.50
N GLY A 9 -23.79 2.25 20.29
CA GLY A 9 -22.49 2.74 19.81
C GLY A 9 -21.34 1.73 19.84
N LEU A 10 -21.50 0.56 20.47
CA LEU A 10 -20.41 -0.42 20.58
C LEU A 10 -20.04 -0.99 19.20
N ARG A 11 -21.03 -1.15 18.32
CA ARG A 11 -20.83 -1.66 16.96
C ARG A 11 -19.99 -0.70 16.11
N ASP A 12 -20.18 0.60 16.25
CA ASP A 12 -19.41 1.61 15.52
C ASP A 12 -18.03 1.85 16.14
N ALA A 13 -17.90 1.75 17.47
CA ALA A 13 -16.60 1.78 18.15
C ALA A 13 -15.71 0.57 17.81
N MET A 14 -16.31 -0.58 17.49
CA MET A 14 -15.61 -1.79 17.03
C MET A 14 -15.26 -1.78 15.54
N LYS A 15 -15.79 -0.84 14.74
CA LYS A 15 -15.39 -0.69 13.34
C LYS A 15 -14.00 -0.09 13.29
N LYS A 16 -13.03 -0.87 12.77
CA LYS A 16 -11.69 -0.36 12.47
C LYS A 16 -11.84 0.83 11.51
N LYS A 17 -11.48 2.03 11.97
CA LYS A 17 -11.47 3.23 11.11
C LYS A 17 -10.52 2.95 9.95
N GLN A 18 -11.05 3.00 8.73
CA GLN A 18 -10.25 2.90 7.53
C GLN A 18 -9.30 4.10 7.50
N THR A 19 -8.02 3.83 7.34
CA THR A 19 -6.99 4.86 7.27
C THR A 19 -7.02 5.52 5.88
N ARG A 20 -6.59 6.79 5.79
CA ARG A 20 -6.49 7.51 4.51
C ARG A 20 -5.63 6.74 3.49
N ARG A 21 -4.58 6.04 3.96
CA ARG A 21 -3.71 5.18 3.14
C ARG A 21 -4.48 4.00 2.53
N GLU A 22 -5.34 3.34 3.31
CA GLU A 22 -6.16 2.22 2.83
C GLU A 22 -7.19 2.67 1.78
N VAL A 23 -7.81 3.83 1.98
CA VAL A 23 -8.73 4.43 0.99
C VAL A 23 -7.98 4.70 -0.31
N PHE A 24 -6.83 5.39 -0.24
CA PHE A 24 -6.03 5.71 -1.41
C PHE A 24 -5.56 4.48 -2.19
N LEU A 25 -5.03 3.48 -1.49
CA LEU A 25 -4.62 2.23 -2.15
C LEU A 25 -5.79 1.51 -2.83
N SER A 26 -6.99 1.59 -2.27
CA SER A 26 -8.20 1.05 -2.89
C SER A 26 -8.57 1.83 -4.17
N GLU A 27 -8.52 3.15 -4.13
CA GLU A 27 -8.78 3.99 -5.32
C GLU A 27 -7.75 3.71 -6.41
N MET A 28 -6.45 3.67 -6.06
CA MET A 28 -5.38 3.32 -7.00
C MET A 28 -5.56 1.95 -7.62
N LYS A 29 -6.05 0.97 -6.85
CA LYS A 29 -6.36 -0.37 -7.38
C LYS A 29 -7.41 -0.31 -8.50
N ALA A 30 -8.38 0.61 -8.40
CA ALA A 30 -9.42 0.78 -9.40
C ALA A 30 -8.97 1.62 -10.61
N VAL A 31 -8.18 2.68 -10.40
CA VAL A 31 -7.86 3.65 -11.46
C VAL A 31 -6.57 3.36 -12.22
N VAL A 32 -5.59 2.68 -11.61
CA VAL A 32 -4.28 2.47 -12.25
C VAL A 32 -4.29 1.19 -13.10
N PRO A 33 -3.84 1.24 -14.36
CA PRO A 33 -3.68 0.05 -15.20
C PRO A 33 -2.42 -0.74 -14.80
N TRP A 34 -2.48 -1.44 -13.66
CA TRP A 34 -1.35 -2.12 -13.04
C TRP A 34 -0.60 -3.06 -13.98
N GLY A 35 -1.30 -3.92 -14.72
CA GLY A 35 -0.64 -4.88 -15.61
C GLY A 35 0.24 -4.20 -16.68
N ARG A 36 -0.26 -3.11 -17.29
CA ARG A 36 0.49 -2.34 -18.28
C ARG A 36 1.70 -1.65 -17.64
N LEU A 37 1.48 -1.03 -16.49
CA LEU A 37 2.53 -0.27 -15.82
C LEU A 37 3.66 -1.19 -15.32
N LEU A 38 3.31 -2.31 -14.69
CA LEU A 38 4.28 -3.33 -14.28
C LEU A 38 5.05 -3.91 -15.46
N GLY A 39 4.37 -4.17 -16.59
CA GLY A 39 5.02 -4.67 -17.80
C GLY A 39 6.07 -3.72 -18.37
N LEU A 40 5.86 -2.39 -18.24
CA LEU A 40 6.84 -1.40 -18.66
C LEU A 40 8.05 -1.32 -17.73
N ILE A 41 7.86 -1.51 -16.42
CA ILE A 41 8.94 -1.36 -15.43
C ILE A 41 9.72 -2.68 -15.25
N ALA A 42 9.06 -3.84 -15.40
CA ALA A 42 9.66 -5.16 -15.16
C ALA A 42 10.99 -5.42 -15.88
N PRO A 43 11.23 -4.99 -17.13
CA PRO A 43 12.52 -5.17 -17.80
C PRO A 43 13.67 -4.40 -17.14
N HIS A 44 13.36 -3.29 -16.47
CA HIS A 44 14.32 -2.40 -15.83
C HIS A 44 14.46 -2.66 -14.33
N TYR A 45 13.58 -3.46 -13.74
CA TYR A 45 13.59 -3.73 -12.30
C TYR A 45 14.73 -4.70 -11.94
N PRO A 46 15.56 -4.39 -10.93
CA PRO A 46 16.65 -5.26 -10.55
C PRO A 46 16.15 -6.64 -10.16
N LYS A 47 16.79 -7.67 -10.71
CA LYS A 47 16.58 -9.06 -10.30
C LYS A 47 17.60 -9.42 -9.23
N ALA A 48 17.25 -10.34 -8.34
CA ALA A 48 18.19 -10.84 -7.34
C ALA A 48 19.49 -11.30 -8.03
N GLY A 49 20.61 -10.69 -7.65
CA GLY A 49 21.91 -10.97 -8.26
C GLY A 49 22.49 -12.31 -7.82
N PRO A 50 23.40 -12.91 -8.61
CA PRO A 50 24.01 -14.21 -8.33
C PRO A 50 24.91 -14.22 -7.08
N LYS A 51 25.32 -13.04 -6.58
CA LYS A 51 26.21 -12.89 -5.41
C LYS A 51 25.52 -13.01 -4.05
N GLY A 52 24.20 -13.18 -4.02
CA GLY A 52 23.45 -13.28 -2.77
C GLY A 52 23.36 -11.93 -2.04
N GLY A 53 22.14 -11.48 -1.81
CA GLY A 53 21.83 -10.24 -1.11
C GLY A 53 20.35 -10.21 -0.75
N ARG A 54 19.89 -9.17 -0.06
CA ARG A 54 18.46 -9.01 0.23
C ARG A 54 17.71 -8.98 -1.10
N PRO A 55 16.73 -9.87 -1.32
CA PRO A 55 15.97 -9.85 -2.57
C PRO A 55 15.27 -8.50 -2.70
N PRO A 56 15.27 -7.90 -3.91
CA PRO A 56 14.54 -6.68 -4.14
C PRO A 56 13.05 -6.92 -3.85
N MET A 57 12.40 -5.92 -3.25
CA MET A 57 10.98 -5.99 -2.92
C MET A 57 10.17 -6.18 -4.22
N PRO A 58 8.99 -6.83 -4.18
CA PRO A 58 8.17 -6.95 -5.38
C PRO A 58 7.88 -5.57 -6.00
N ILE A 59 8.04 -5.49 -7.32
CA ILE A 59 7.87 -4.26 -8.11
C ILE A 59 6.52 -3.57 -7.83
N GLU A 60 5.46 -4.36 -7.67
CA GLU A 60 4.11 -3.87 -7.39
C GLU A 60 4.00 -3.22 -6.01
N THR A 61 4.69 -3.77 -5.01
CA THR A 61 4.74 -3.20 -3.66
C THR A 61 5.53 -1.91 -3.65
N MET A 62 6.72 -1.90 -4.28
CA MET A 62 7.54 -0.69 -4.38
C MET A 62 6.81 0.44 -5.10
N LEU A 63 6.13 0.13 -6.20
CA LEU A 63 5.39 1.12 -6.96
C LEU A 63 4.25 1.76 -6.14
N ARG A 64 3.54 0.96 -5.31
CA ARG A 64 2.53 1.48 -4.38
C ARG A 64 3.11 2.39 -3.31
N VAL A 65 4.30 2.04 -2.80
CA VAL A 65 5.03 2.90 -1.84
C VAL A 65 5.39 4.22 -2.51
N TYR A 66 5.95 4.21 -3.71
CA TYR A 66 6.26 5.45 -4.44
C TYR A 66 5.04 6.31 -4.69
N PHE A 67 3.89 5.73 -5.05
CA PHE A 67 2.67 6.51 -5.22
C PHE A 67 2.20 7.14 -3.91
N LEU A 68 2.25 6.40 -2.80
CA LEU A 68 1.94 6.95 -1.49
C LEU A 68 2.88 8.10 -1.11
N GLN A 69 4.18 7.94 -1.39
CA GLN A 69 5.19 8.97 -1.13
C GLN A 69 4.93 10.23 -1.96
N ASN A 70 4.73 10.09 -3.27
CA ASN A 70 4.45 11.22 -4.16
C ASN A 70 3.13 11.92 -3.83
N TRP A 71 2.07 11.17 -3.51
CA TRP A 71 0.73 11.75 -3.33
C TRP A 71 0.51 12.37 -1.95
N TYR A 72 1.15 11.83 -0.92
CA TYR A 72 1.07 12.37 0.44
C TYR A 72 2.29 13.20 0.84
N ALA A 73 3.18 13.49 -0.11
CA ALA A 73 4.47 14.14 0.15
C ALA A 73 5.25 13.43 1.29
N LEU A 74 5.08 12.11 1.43
CA LEU A 74 5.86 11.29 2.37
C LEU A 74 7.23 10.96 1.76
N SER A 75 7.84 11.94 1.08
CA SER A 75 9.24 11.89 0.72
C SER A 75 10.01 11.93 2.03
N ASP A 76 10.69 10.84 2.37
CA ASP A 76 11.80 10.92 3.30
C ASP A 76 12.98 11.46 2.47
N PRO A 77 13.42 12.72 2.67
CA PRO A 77 14.52 13.29 1.90
C PRO A 77 15.87 12.61 2.17
N MET A 78 15.95 11.68 3.12
CA MET A 78 17.17 10.96 3.51
C MET A 78 17.45 9.67 2.72
N ALA A 79 16.67 9.34 1.70
CA ALA A 79 16.90 8.17 0.83
C ALA A 79 17.55 8.51 -0.52
N GLU A 80 17.87 9.79 -0.75
CA GLU A 80 18.56 10.30 -1.93
C GLU A 80 19.88 10.97 -1.50
N GLU A 81 20.77 10.20 -0.84
CA GLU A 81 22.22 10.47 -0.80
C GLU A 81 23.01 9.16 -0.66
#